data_AF-A0A834KHH3-F1
#
_entry.id   AF-A0A834KHH3-F1
#
_cell.length_a   1.000
_cell.length_b   1.000
_cell.length_c   1.000
_cell.angle_alpha   90.00
_cell.angle_beta   90.00
_cell.angle_gamma   90.00
#
_symmetry.space_group_name_H-M   'P 1'
#
loop_
_entity.id
_entity.type
_entity.pdbx_description
1 polymer ?
#
loop_
_entity_poly.entity_id
_entity_poly.type
_entity_poly.pdbx_seq_one_letter_code
_entity_poly.pdbx_strand_id
1 'polypeptide(L)'
;MSMALCQQLVAGAGQARGPWIRGVPLPLPVWAHYESPALIVSTVEQYEELAGSVELETQRLLREHRYDTIGNFLRFYKNYIMSGESKLDRFYRKYQPLITPEHYTCVGLGFELLRRLRSLNKKYPDIASGLYLVSCEETIGDIASYVGGPPAADSGEKEHVLVCLKIKINGRQGVMLLDPGYHVARVITVMADKLYPHTGWFTQSDEPNCKKEYNYFLCGEDPDYVEWHERETRPGALERTQVALIYMARPYLTAIDVTERRNLVYNFRSLLARDTKGHVTAGIYFPIVLDMNNAQTFTIFYQTNSGKKRIKMPFNKFCSSPKISPDAKETEIISESARQLGLTQDTLKDMLSALATVMSDSTFLTQLLTINARINTLAEDN
;
A
#
# COMPACT_ATOMS: atom_id res chain seq x y z
N MET A 1 10.13 -10.98 -21.43
CA MET A 1 9.20 -10.06 -22.11
C MET A 1 8.51 -9.05 -21.16
N SER A 2 8.81 -8.99 -19.84
CA SER A 2 7.99 -8.20 -18.88
C SER A 2 8.58 -6.86 -18.36
N MET A 3 9.85 -6.51 -18.59
CA MET A 3 10.39 -5.20 -18.15
C MET A 3 9.85 -4.00 -18.95
N ALA A 4 9.53 -4.20 -20.23
CA ALA A 4 9.11 -3.12 -21.13
C ALA A 4 7.71 -2.57 -20.80
N LEU A 5 6.78 -3.43 -20.36
CA LEU A 5 5.39 -3.04 -20.11
C LEU A 5 5.26 -2.15 -18.87
N CYS A 6 6.05 -2.42 -17.81
CA CYS A 6 5.97 -1.65 -16.58
C CYS A 6 6.68 -0.29 -16.68
N GLN A 7 7.84 -0.20 -17.36
CA GLN A 7 8.44 1.10 -17.68
C GLN A 7 7.54 1.97 -18.57
N GLN A 8 6.76 1.37 -19.47
CA GLN A 8 5.75 2.10 -20.26
C GLN A 8 4.57 2.62 -19.40
N LEU A 9 4.13 1.87 -18.39
CA LEU A 9 3.12 2.33 -17.43
C LEU A 9 3.61 3.51 -16.59
N VAL A 10 4.88 3.47 -16.17
CA VAL A 10 5.54 4.55 -15.42
C VAL A 10 5.76 5.79 -16.29
N ALA A 11 6.21 5.60 -17.54
CA ALA A 11 6.42 6.70 -18.49
C ALA A 11 5.10 7.39 -18.92
N GLY A 12 4.01 6.62 -19.07
CA GLY A 12 2.67 7.14 -19.38
C GLY A 12 1.88 7.68 -18.19
N ALA A 13 2.43 7.61 -16.97
CA ALA A 13 1.83 8.13 -15.74
C ALA A 13 2.53 9.38 -15.19
N GLY A 14 3.53 9.92 -15.91
CA GLY A 14 4.18 11.18 -15.55
C GLY A 14 5.02 11.13 -14.26
N GLN A 15 5.50 9.96 -13.84
CA GLN A 15 6.31 9.85 -12.63
C GLN A 15 7.68 10.52 -12.80
N ALA A 16 8.09 11.25 -11.78
CA ALA A 16 9.34 11.98 -11.67
C ALA A 16 10.24 11.38 -10.58
N ARG A 17 11.51 11.79 -10.60
CA ARG A 17 12.42 11.58 -9.46
C ARG A 17 12.36 12.80 -8.56
N GLY A 18 12.20 12.56 -7.27
CA GLY A 18 12.21 13.63 -6.29
C GLY A 18 13.62 14.18 -6.08
N PRO A 19 13.78 15.47 -5.74
CA PRO A 19 15.09 16.01 -5.41
C PRO A 19 15.60 15.43 -4.10
N TRP A 20 16.89 15.07 -4.07
CA TRP A 20 17.57 14.65 -2.84
C TRP A 20 18.19 15.86 -2.15
N ILE A 21 17.76 16.14 -0.92
CA ILE A 21 18.36 17.17 -0.07
C ILE A 21 19.28 16.52 0.97
N ARG A 22 20.36 17.22 1.31
CA ARG A 22 21.30 16.77 2.33
C ARG A 22 20.60 16.65 3.68
N GLY A 23 20.82 15.55 4.39
CA GLY A 23 20.22 15.29 5.71
C GLY A 23 18.95 14.46 5.65
N VAL A 24 18.16 14.58 4.58
CA VAL A 24 16.89 13.85 4.42
C VAL A 24 17.16 12.38 4.02
N PRO A 25 16.44 11.41 4.61
CA PRO A 25 16.57 9.97 4.32
C PRO A 25 15.75 9.52 3.09
N LEU A 26 14.84 10.34 2.59
CA LEU A 26 14.07 10.14 1.35
C LEU A 26 14.27 11.32 0.38
N PRO A 27 14.01 11.14 -0.94
CA PRO A 27 13.86 12.28 -1.82
C PRO A 27 12.57 13.05 -1.49
N LEU A 28 12.49 14.32 -1.86
CA LEU A 28 11.28 15.09 -1.60
C LEU A 28 10.13 14.65 -2.52
N PRO A 29 8.88 14.64 -2.02
CA PRO A 29 7.71 14.43 -2.83
C PRO A 29 7.50 15.59 -3.81
N VAL A 30 6.97 15.26 -4.98
CA VAL A 30 6.61 16.25 -6.00
C VAL A 30 5.20 15.98 -6.50
N TRP A 31 4.42 17.04 -6.64
CA TRP A 31 3.12 17.03 -7.28
C TRP A 31 3.17 17.80 -8.60
N ALA A 32 2.23 17.50 -9.49
CA ALA A 32 2.11 18.23 -10.73
C ALA A 32 1.83 19.73 -10.48
N HIS A 33 2.19 20.57 -11.45
CA HIS A 33 1.84 21.99 -11.42
C HIS A 33 0.39 22.26 -11.85
N TYR A 34 -0.27 21.27 -12.45
CA TYR A 34 -1.64 21.34 -12.92
C TYR A 34 -2.58 20.53 -12.03
N GLU A 35 -3.86 20.89 -12.05
CA GLU A 35 -4.92 20.10 -11.45
C GLU A 35 -5.48 19.08 -12.46
N SER A 36 -5.98 17.96 -11.93
CA SER A 36 -6.71 16.99 -12.75
C SER A 36 -8.14 17.47 -13.00
N PRO A 37 -8.69 17.33 -14.22
CA PRO A 37 -10.06 17.74 -14.51
C PRO A 37 -11.08 16.87 -13.75
N ALA A 38 -12.19 17.48 -13.36
CA ALA A 38 -13.31 16.74 -12.80
C ALA A 38 -14.12 16.06 -13.90
N LEU A 39 -14.49 14.80 -13.68
CA LEU A 39 -15.44 14.10 -14.53
C LEU A 39 -16.86 14.61 -14.24
N ILE A 40 -17.55 15.09 -15.27
CA ILE A 40 -18.90 15.63 -15.14
C ILE A 40 -19.90 14.50 -15.42
N VAL A 41 -20.83 14.30 -14.50
CA VAL A 41 -21.92 13.33 -14.60
C VAL A 41 -23.25 14.04 -14.35
N SER A 42 -24.25 13.83 -15.20
CA SER A 42 -25.48 14.62 -15.16
C SER A 42 -26.42 14.21 -14.04
N THR A 43 -26.45 12.92 -13.68
CA THR A 43 -27.36 12.39 -12.67
C THR A 43 -26.66 11.42 -11.71
N VAL A 44 -27.31 11.13 -10.59
CA VAL A 44 -26.79 10.18 -9.61
C VAL A 44 -26.78 8.75 -10.16
N GLU A 45 -27.78 8.39 -10.97
CA GLU A 45 -27.89 7.06 -11.58
C GLU A 45 -26.74 6.79 -12.56
N GLN A 46 -26.35 7.80 -13.36
CA GLN A 46 -25.17 7.71 -14.22
C GLN A 46 -23.88 7.56 -13.41
N TYR A 47 -23.80 8.22 -12.26
CA TYR A 47 -22.67 8.09 -11.35
C TYR A 47 -22.61 6.69 -10.72
N GLU A 48 -23.74 6.12 -10.34
CA GLU A 48 -23.80 4.75 -9.81
C GLU A 48 -23.34 3.72 -10.84
N GLU A 49 -23.72 3.90 -12.11
CA GLU A 49 -23.24 3.02 -13.19
C GLU A 49 -21.72 3.11 -13.37
N LEU A 50 -21.18 4.34 -13.33
CA LEU A 50 -19.74 4.59 -13.34
C LEU A 50 -19.06 3.93 -12.14
N ALA A 51 -19.54 4.20 -10.93
CA ALA A 51 -18.99 3.67 -9.69
C ALA A 51 -19.01 2.14 -9.68
N GLY A 52 -20.11 1.51 -10.14
CA GLY A 52 -20.18 0.06 -10.27
C GLY A 52 -19.16 -0.52 -11.25
N SER A 53 -18.89 0.16 -12.37
CA SER A 53 -17.88 -0.27 -13.34
C SER A 53 -16.44 -0.13 -12.79
N VAL A 54 -16.17 0.97 -12.07
CA VAL A 54 -14.88 1.22 -11.42
C VAL A 54 -14.64 0.25 -10.27
N GLU A 55 -15.66 0.00 -9.45
CA GLU A 55 -15.62 -0.94 -8.33
C GLU A 55 -15.33 -2.36 -8.84
N LEU A 56 -15.97 -2.79 -9.93
CA LEU A 56 -15.73 -4.11 -10.52
C LEU A 56 -14.26 -4.32 -10.93
N GLU A 57 -13.63 -3.31 -11.54
CA GLU A 57 -12.20 -3.37 -11.89
C GLU A 57 -11.30 -3.39 -10.65
N THR A 58 -11.68 -2.66 -9.60
CA THR A 58 -10.98 -2.67 -8.30
C THR A 58 -11.06 -4.05 -7.64
N GLN A 59 -12.25 -4.66 -7.60
CA GLN A 59 -12.47 -6.01 -7.04
C GLN A 59 -11.70 -7.09 -7.82
N ARG A 60 -11.67 -6.98 -9.16
CA ARG A 60 -10.88 -7.87 -10.02
C ARG A 60 -9.39 -7.76 -9.71
N LEU A 61 -8.87 -6.52 -9.63
CA LEU A 61 -7.47 -6.26 -9.29
C LEU A 61 -7.08 -6.89 -7.96
N LEU A 62 -7.89 -6.68 -6.91
CA LEU A 62 -7.61 -7.19 -5.57
C LEU A 62 -7.54 -8.72 -5.52
N ARG A 63 -8.44 -9.40 -6.25
CA ARG A 63 -8.44 -10.86 -6.35
C ARG A 63 -7.27 -11.40 -7.17
N GLU A 64 -6.92 -10.74 -8.27
CA GLU A 64 -5.95 -11.25 -9.25
C GLU A 64 -4.50 -11.04 -8.82
N HIS A 65 -4.21 -9.94 -8.14
CA HIS A 65 -2.85 -9.60 -7.73
C HIS A 65 -2.71 -9.63 -6.22
N ARG A 66 -1.63 -10.19 -5.70
CA ARG A 66 -1.26 -10.16 -4.27
C ARG A 66 -0.77 -8.76 -3.87
N TYR A 67 -0.95 -8.41 -2.60
CA TYR A 67 -0.20 -7.32 -1.99
C TYR A 67 1.11 -7.91 -1.47
N ASP A 68 2.24 -7.45 -1.99
CA ASP A 68 3.53 -8.13 -1.80
C ASP A 68 4.67 -7.13 -1.58
N THR A 69 5.02 -6.94 -0.31
CA THR A 69 6.21 -6.19 0.11
C THR A 69 7.42 -7.11 0.30
N ILE A 70 7.20 -8.43 0.43
CA ILE A 70 8.24 -9.45 0.62
C ILE A 70 9.10 -9.58 -0.64
N GLY A 71 8.48 -9.68 -1.81
CA GLY A 71 9.19 -9.81 -3.08
C GLY A 71 10.08 -8.61 -3.39
N ASN A 72 9.57 -7.39 -3.13
CA ASN A 72 10.35 -6.15 -3.30
C ASN A 72 11.52 -6.08 -2.32
N PHE A 73 11.30 -6.52 -1.08
CA PHE A 73 12.34 -6.62 -0.06
C PHE A 73 13.46 -7.61 -0.43
N LEU A 74 13.10 -8.82 -0.86
CA LEU A 74 14.07 -9.84 -1.31
C LEU A 74 14.86 -9.35 -2.53
N ARG A 75 14.19 -8.71 -3.49
CA ARG A 75 14.86 -8.11 -4.66
C ARG A 75 15.82 -6.99 -4.26
N PHE A 76 15.41 -6.12 -3.36
CA PHE A 76 16.25 -5.03 -2.84
C PHE A 76 17.50 -5.58 -2.15
N TYR A 77 17.35 -6.55 -1.25
CA TYR A 77 18.46 -7.21 -0.58
C TYR A 77 19.42 -7.89 -1.57
N LYS A 78 18.89 -8.67 -2.52
CA LYS A 78 19.70 -9.32 -3.55
C LYS A 78 20.52 -8.32 -4.36
N ASN A 79 19.89 -7.22 -4.80
CA ASN A 79 20.57 -6.17 -5.55
C ASN A 79 21.62 -5.44 -4.71
N TYR A 80 21.37 -5.22 -3.41
CA TYR A 80 22.34 -4.66 -2.48
C TYR A 80 23.58 -5.55 -2.38
N ILE A 81 23.41 -6.85 -2.12
CA ILE A 81 24.53 -7.80 -2.04
C ILE A 81 25.31 -7.86 -3.36
N MET A 82 24.61 -7.93 -4.49
CA MET A 82 25.25 -7.97 -5.81
C MET A 82 26.00 -6.68 -6.16
N SER A 83 25.64 -5.54 -5.56
CA SER A 83 26.31 -4.27 -5.80
C SER A 83 27.70 -4.18 -5.18
N GLY A 84 27.99 -5.01 -4.16
CA GLY A 84 29.23 -4.94 -3.37
C GLY A 84 29.34 -3.70 -2.47
N GLU A 85 28.30 -2.88 -2.38
CA GLU A 85 28.25 -1.74 -1.45
C GLU A 85 28.13 -2.25 0.00
N SER A 86 28.91 -1.68 0.92
CA SER A 86 28.90 -2.07 2.34
C SER A 86 28.01 -1.17 3.20
N LYS A 87 27.64 0.01 2.67
CA LYS A 87 26.78 0.99 3.33
C LYS A 87 25.41 1.03 2.64
N LEU A 88 24.40 0.47 3.30
CA LEU A 88 23.04 0.38 2.78
C LEU A 88 22.45 1.76 2.46
N ASP A 89 22.68 2.80 3.26
CA ASP A 89 22.20 4.17 2.98
C ASP A 89 22.69 4.68 1.61
N ARG A 90 23.95 4.39 1.25
CA ARG A 90 24.52 4.80 -0.04
C ARG A 90 23.92 4.04 -1.20
N PHE A 91 23.70 2.74 -1.04
CA PHE A 91 22.99 1.93 -2.02
C PHE A 91 21.54 2.39 -2.18
N TYR A 92 20.84 2.54 -1.06
CA TYR A 92 19.44 2.96 -0.97
C TYR A 92 19.20 4.26 -1.72
N ARG A 93 20.02 5.30 -1.52
CA ARG A 93 19.91 6.59 -2.23
C ARG A 93 20.00 6.47 -3.75
N LYS A 94 20.79 5.52 -4.26
CA LYS A 94 21.01 5.31 -5.70
C LYS A 94 20.06 4.29 -6.31
N TYR A 95 19.51 3.41 -5.47
CA TYR A 95 18.62 2.35 -5.90
C TYR A 95 17.38 2.94 -6.56
N GLN A 96 16.94 2.36 -7.67
CA GLN A 96 15.68 2.75 -8.30
C GLN A 96 14.65 1.65 -8.00
N PRO A 97 13.60 1.93 -7.20
CA PRO A 97 12.53 0.98 -6.98
C PRO A 97 11.89 0.57 -8.31
N LEU A 98 11.60 -0.72 -8.43
CA LEU A 98 10.96 -1.29 -9.60
C LEU A 98 9.55 -1.71 -9.21
N ILE A 99 8.59 -1.39 -10.08
CA ILE A 99 7.25 -1.93 -10.02
C ILE A 99 7.21 -3.16 -10.92
N THR A 100 6.67 -4.26 -10.42
CA THR A 100 6.57 -5.53 -11.17
C THR A 100 5.22 -6.18 -10.89
N PRO A 101 4.53 -6.74 -11.91
CA PRO A 101 3.22 -7.39 -11.74
C PRO A 101 3.14 -8.47 -10.67
N GLU A 102 4.27 -9.10 -10.36
CA GLU A 102 4.40 -10.17 -9.39
C GLU A 102 4.47 -9.67 -7.94
N HIS A 103 4.83 -8.40 -7.73
CA HIS A 103 5.21 -7.83 -6.44
C HIS A 103 4.61 -6.42 -6.21
N TYR A 104 3.29 -6.30 -6.39
CA TYR A 104 2.62 -5.02 -6.21
C TYR A 104 2.41 -4.66 -4.73
N THR A 105 2.78 -3.44 -4.39
CA THR A 105 2.42 -2.69 -3.16
C THR A 105 1.23 -1.76 -3.45
N CYS A 106 0.93 -0.79 -2.58
CA CYS A 106 -0.03 0.28 -2.85
C CYS A 106 0.28 1.03 -4.15
N VAL A 107 1.55 1.33 -4.43
CA VAL A 107 2.00 2.05 -5.63
C VAL A 107 1.77 1.20 -6.88
N GLY A 108 2.22 -0.06 -6.85
CA GLY A 108 2.06 -0.98 -7.98
C GLY A 108 0.59 -1.27 -8.30
N LEU A 109 -0.22 -1.51 -7.27
CA LEU A 109 -1.67 -1.69 -7.41
C LEU A 109 -2.34 -0.42 -7.94
N GLY A 110 -1.93 0.76 -7.48
CA GLY A 110 -2.43 2.04 -7.98
C GLY A 110 -2.19 2.23 -9.47
N PHE A 111 -0.98 1.96 -9.98
CA PHE A 111 -0.69 2.05 -11.40
C PHE A 111 -1.47 1.03 -12.25
N GLU A 112 -1.55 -0.21 -11.78
CA GLU A 112 -2.32 -1.23 -12.48
C GLU A 112 -3.82 -0.88 -12.51
N LEU A 113 -4.35 -0.32 -11.42
CA LEU A 113 -5.74 0.15 -11.37
C LEU A 113 -5.96 1.29 -12.36
N LEU A 114 -5.09 2.31 -12.38
CA LEU A 114 -5.16 3.40 -13.36
C LEU A 114 -5.16 2.87 -14.80
N ARG A 115 -4.30 1.88 -15.11
CA ARG A 115 -4.25 1.24 -16.42
C ARG A 115 -5.59 0.59 -16.80
N ARG A 116 -6.19 -0.17 -15.87
CA ARG A 116 -7.48 -0.84 -16.07
C ARG A 116 -8.60 0.18 -16.26
N LEU A 117 -8.68 1.18 -15.38
CA LEU A 117 -9.73 2.19 -15.41
C LEU A 117 -9.67 3.10 -16.65
N ARG A 118 -8.48 3.38 -17.19
CA ARG A 118 -8.33 4.08 -18.48
C ARG A 118 -9.04 3.35 -19.63
N SER A 119 -9.20 2.03 -19.56
CA SER A 119 -9.96 1.27 -20.57
C SER A 119 -11.46 1.56 -20.56
N LEU A 120 -11.98 2.09 -19.44
CA LEU A 120 -13.38 2.50 -19.30
C LEU A 120 -13.69 3.80 -20.06
N ASN A 121 -12.68 4.49 -20.60
CA ASN A 121 -12.85 5.76 -21.32
C ASN A 121 -13.78 5.66 -22.54
N LYS A 122 -13.92 4.45 -23.11
CA LYS A 122 -14.88 4.22 -24.20
C LYS A 122 -16.33 4.30 -23.74
N LYS A 123 -16.60 3.95 -22.48
CA LYS A 123 -17.94 3.97 -21.86
C LYS A 123 -18.19 5.29 -21.13
N TYR A 124 -17.17 5.82 -20.46
CA TYR A 124 -17.20 7.08 -19.73
C TYR A 124 -16.15 8.02 -20.31
N PRO A 125 -16.51 8.87 -21.30
CA PRO A 125 -15.58 9.84 -21.87
C PRO A 125 -14.88 10.66 -20.79
N ASP A 126 -13.63 11.02 -21.03
CA ASP A 126 -12.77 11.86 -20.18
C ASP A 126 -12.31 11.26 -18.84
N ILE A 127 -12.82 10.09 -18.43
CA ILE A 127 -12.38 9.42 -17.19
C ILE A 127 -10.86 9.21 -17.16
N ALA A 128 -10.25 8.85 -18.29
CA ALA A 128 -8.82 8.58 -18.37
C ALA A 128 -7.96 9.83 -18.08
N SER A 129 -8.48 11.02 -18.40
CA SER A 129 -7.80 12.30 -18.18
C SER A 129 -7.93 12.78 -16.73
N GLY A 130 -9.00 12.39 -16.04
CA GLY A 130 -9.30 12.81 -14.67
C GLY A 130 -8.69 11.90 -13.59
N LEU A 131 -8.21 10.70 -13.94
CA LEU A 131 -7.67 9.70 -13.00
C LEU A 131 -6.17 9.91 -12.70
N TYR A 132 -5.81 9.92 -11.42
CA TYR A 132 -4.42 10.11 -10.96
C TYR A 132 -4.16 9.46 -9.60
N LEU A 133 -2.87 9.35 -9.23
CA LEU A 133 -2.46 8.97 -7.87
C LEU A 133 -2.43 10.20 -6.96
N VAL A 134 -2.90 10.03 -5.73
CA VAL A 134 -2.80 11.00 -4.63
C VAL A 134 -1.92 10.45 -3.52
N SER A 135 -1.22 11.34 -2.82
CA SER A 135 -0.40 11.01 -1.65
C SER A 135 -1.24 11.02 -0.37
N CYS A 136 -0.99 10.07 0.52
CA CYS A 136 -1.63 9.97 1.83
C CYS A 136 -0.59 10.00 2.95
N GLU A 137 -0.88 10.75 4.01
CA GLU A 137 -0.15 10.75 5.26
C GLU A 137 -1.02 10.09 6.34
N GLU A 138 -0.55 9.00 6.95
CA GLU A 138 -1.42 8.08 7.68
C GLU A 138 -1.63 8.46 9.15
N THR A 139 -0.70 9.18 9.76
CA THR A 139 -0.75 9.53 11.20
C THR A 139 -0.63 11.04 11.35
N ILE A 140 -1.77 11.73 11.41
CA ILE A 140 -1.82 13.18 11.63
C ILE A 140 -2.29 13.47 13.05
N GLY A 141 -1.44 14.13 13.84
CA GLY A 141 -1.76 14.55 15.20
C GLY A 141 -2.56 15.86 15.23
N ASP A 142 -2.13 16.85 14.44
CA ASP A 142 -2.78 18.16 14.33
C ASP A 142 -3.04 18.53 12.86
N ILE A 143 -4.30 18.35 12.43
CA ILE A 143 -4.76 18.65 11.08
C ILE A 143 -4.47 20.11 10.71
N ALA A 144 -4.73 21.04 11.62
CA ALA A 144 -4.64 22.47 11.33
C ALA A 144 -3.22 22.95 11.06
N SER A 145 -2.24 22.31 11.70
CA SER A 145 -0.82 22.59 11.46
C SER A 145 -0.32 22.01 10.14
N TYR A 146 -0.96 20.96 9.63
CA TYR A 146 -0.52 20.23 8.45
C TYR A 146 -1.08 20.80 7.14
N VAL A 147 -2.30 21.34 7.18
CA VAL A 147 -3.00 21.86 6.00
C VAL A 147 -2.72 23.36 5.76
N GLY A 148 -3.25 23.94 4.68
CA GLY A 148 -3.01 25.34 4.30
C GLY A 148 -2.11 25.52 3.08
N GLY A 149 -2.09 24.51 2.21
CA GLY A 149 -1.27 24.47 1.00
C GLY A 149 -0.86 23.05 0.61
N PRO A 150 -0.08 22.89 -0.48
CA PRO A 150 0.52 21.61 -0.82
C PRO A 150 1.31 21.07 0.38
N PRO A 151 1.30 19.75 0.62
CA PRO A 151 1.97 19.22 1.79
C PRO A 151 3.44 19.60 1.76
N ALA A 152 3.98 19.99 2.91
CA ALA A 152 5.39 20.33 3.02
C ALA A 152 6.23 19.15 2.54
N ALA A 153 7.15 19.43 1.63
CA ALA A 153 7.89 18.39 0.93
C ALA A 153 8.97 17.78 1.82
N ASP A 154 9.44 18.52 2.81
CA ASP A 154 10.43 18.12 3.79
C ASP A 154 9.84 17.59 5.10
N SER A 155 8.51 17.55 5.23
CA SER A 155 7.80 16.90 6.35
C SER A 155 6.98 15.70 5.88
N GLY A 156 6.86 14.73 6.79
CA GLY A 156 6.08 13.51 6.59
C GLY A 156 6.69 12.44 5.70
N GLU A 157 6.13 11.23 5.81
CA GLU A 157 6.71 10.03 5.21
C GLU A 157 6.07 9.67 3.87
N LYS A 158 4.86 10.20 3.61
CA LYS A 158 4.07 9.90 2.41
C LYS A 158 4.00 8.40 2.14
N GLU A 159 3.59 7.66 3.17
CA GLU A 159 3.68 6.19 3.24
C GLU A 159 2.76 5.46 2.27
N HIS A 160 1.74 6.16 1.76
CA HIS A 160 0.68 5.52 1.00
C HIS A 160 0.17 6.36 -0.15
N VAL A 161 -0.43 5.68 -1.13
CA VAL A 161 -1.05 6.30 -2.31
C VAL A 161 -2.38 5.66 -2.63
N LEU A 162 -3.31 6.48 -3.12
CA LEU A 162 -4.62 6.07 -3.58
C LEU A 162 -4.84 6.51 -5.02
N VAL A 163 -5.82 5.91 -5.70
CA VAL A 163 -6.33 6.44 -6.97
C VAL A 163 -7.46 7.42 -6.68
N CYS A 164 -7.43 8.57 -7.34
CA CYS A 164 -8.41 9.64 -7.21
C CYS A 164 -9.00 10.03 -8.58
N LEU A 165 -10.26 10.43 -8.55
CA LEU A 165 -10.96 11.11 -9.62
C LEU A 165 -11.84 12.20 -9.01
N LYS A 166 -11.59 13.47 -9.39
CA LYS A 166 -12.53 14.56 -9.07
C LYS A 166 -13.82 14.34 -9.86
N ILE A 167 -14.97 14.54 -9.24
CA ILE A 167 -16.28 14.33 -9.86
C ILE A 167 -17.21 15.53 -9.64
N LYS A 168 -18.12 15.75 -10.59
CA LYS A 168 -19.20 16.72 -10.46
C LYS A 168 -20.52 16.08 -10.88
N ILE A 169 -21.41 15.83 -9.93
CA ILE A 169 -22.70 15.16 -10.14
C ILE A 169 -23.81 16.20 -10.09
N ASN A 170 -24.46 16.47 -11.22
CA ASN A 170 -25.52 17.50 -11.31
C ASN A 170 -25.13 18.84 -10.65
N GLY A 171 -23.91 19.30 -10.92
CA GLY A 171 -23.38 20.54 -10.32
C GLY A 171 -22.69 20.37 -8.96
N ARG A 172 -22.94 19.28 -8.22
CA ARG A 172 -22.39 19.04 -6.88
C ARG A 172 -20.98 18.47 -6.95
N GLN A 173 -20.04 19.08 -6.21
CA GLN A 173 -18.64 18.68 -6.19
C GLN A 173 -18.43 17.46 -5.30
N GLY A 174 -17.50 16.59 -5.69
CA GLY A 174 -17.03 15.49 -4.87
C GLY A 174 -15.77 14.84 -5.43
N VAL A 175 -15.31 13.80 -4.77
CA VAL A 175 -14.23 12.95 -5.24
C VAL A 175 -14.55 11.47 -5.09
N MET A 176 -14.05 10.68 -6.04
CA MET A 176 -14.03 9.23 -6.00
C MET A 176 -12.61 8.78 -5.63
N LEU A 177 -12.49 7.97 -4.59
CA LEU A 177 -11.23 7.39 -4.10
C LEU A 177 -11.28 5.87 -4.17
N LEU A 178 -10.14 5.27 -4.51
CA LEU A 178 -9.94 3.83 -4.54
C LEU A 178 -8.64 3.50 -3.82
N ASP A 179 -8.74 2.62 -2.84
CA ASP A 179 -7.60 2.23 -2.01
C ASP A 179 -7.29 0.73 -2.12
N PRO A 180 -6.63 0.30 -3.22
CA PRO A 180 -6.26 -1.10 -3.34
C PRO A 180 -5.14 -1.50 -2.36
N GLY A 181 -4.37 -0.54 -1.82
CA GLY A 181 -3.29 -0.77 -0.86
C GLY A 181 -3.81 -1.20 0.51
N TYR A 182 -4.89 -0.58 0.99
CA TYR A 182 -5.63 -0.98 2.20
C TYR A 182 -6.74 -2.02 1.96
N HIS A 183 -6.72 -2.62 0.77
CA HIS A 183 -7.62 -3.70 0.39
C HIS A 183 -9.10 -3.27 0.36
N VAL A 184 -9.37 -1.98 0.14
CA VAL A 184 -10.74 -1.48 0.03
C VAL A 184 -11.29 -1.87 -1.33
N ALA A 185 -12.20 -2.84 -1.35
CA ALA A 185 -12.78 -3.41 -2.56
C ALA A 185 -14.03 -2.66 -3.04
N ARG A 186 -14.11 -1.36 -2.74
CA ARG A 186 -15.26 -0.52 -3.08
C ARG A 186 -14.86 0.87 -3.53
N VAL A 187 -15.77 1.53 -4.24
CA VAL A 187 -15.67 2.97 -4.50
C VAL A 187 -15.98 3.74 -3.22
N ILE A 188 -15.07 4.64 -2.83
CA ILE A 188 -15.30 5.63 -1.77
C ILE A 188 -15.70 6.94 -2.46
N THR A 189 -16.91 7.41 -2.18
CA THR A 189 -17.44 8.66 -2.73
C THR A 189 -17.52 9.70 -1.63
N VAL A 190 -16.81 10.82 -1.83
CA VAL A 190 -16.79 11.93 -0.90
C VAL A 190 -17.44 13.14 -1.54
N MET A 191 -18.73 13.36 -1.27
CA MET A 191 -19.43 14.57 -1.71
C MET A 191 -19.18 15.74 -0.76
N ALA A 192 -19.00 16.94 -1.31
CA ALA A 192 -18.75 18.16 -0.54
C ALA A 192 -19.92 18.54 0.39
N ASP A 193 -21.15 18.26 -0.02
CA ASP A 193 -22.36 18.49 0.77
C ASP A 193 -22.74 17.33 1.69
N LYS A 194 -21.94 16.24 1.69
CA LYS A 194 -22.17 15.02 2.49
C LYS A 194 -23.50 14.32 2.21
N LEU A 195 -24.21 14.69 1.15
CA LEU A 195 -25.45 14.03 0.73
C LEU A 195 -25.14 12.86 -0.21
N TYR A 196 -26.10 11.93 -0.34
CA TYR A 196 -26.01 10.83 -1.30
C TYR A 196 -25.55 11.33 -2.69
N PRO A 197 -24.55 10.70 -3.35
CA PRO A 197 -23.98 9.36 -3.08
C PRO A 197 -22.76 9.31 -2.14
N HIS A 198 -22.61 10.24 -1.19
CA HIS A 198 -21.56 10.16 -0.16
C HIS A 198 -21.55 8.81 0.58
N THR A 199 -20.39 8.18 0.72
CA THR A 199 -20.27 6.80 1.23
C THR A 199 -20.52 6.68 2.74
N GLY A 200 -20.04 7.63 3.54
CA GLY A 200 -20.10 7.56 5.01
C GLY A 200 -19.26 6.43 5.60
N TRP A 201 -19.55 6.06 6.86
CA TRP A 201 -18.87 4.98 7.57
C TRP A 201 -19.11 3.61 6.92
N PHE A 202 -18.05 2.83 6.78
CA PHE A 202 -18.14 1.43 6.36
C PHE A 202 -17.11 0.55 7.06
N THR A 203 -17.46 -0.72 7.25
CA THR A 203 -16.55 -1.73 7.79
C THR A 203 -15.51 -2.11 6.74
N GLN A 204 -14.23 -1.91 7.05
CA GLN A 204 -13.11 -2.39 6.23
C GLN A 204 -12.76 -3.84 6.58
N SER A 205 -12.76 -4.18 7.86
CA SER A 205 -12.58 -5.56 8.32
C SER A 205 -13.33 -5.81 9.62
N ASP A 206 -13.84 -7.04 9.75
CA ASP A 206 -14.54 -7.53 10.93
C ASP A 206 -13.99 -8.92 11.27
N GLU A 207 -12.95 -8.92 12.11
CA GLU A 207 -12.31 -10.11 12.62
C GLU A 207 -12.74 -10.33 14.07
N PRO A 208 -12.77 -11.58 14.58
CA PRO A 208 -13.21 -11.86 15.95
C PRO A 208 -12.52 -11.05 17.06
N ASN A 209 -11.30 -10.57 16.80
CA ASN A 209 -10.50 -9.82 17.77
C ASN A 209 -10.34 -8.33 17.41
N CYS A 210 -10.87 -7.88 16.28
CA CYS A 210 -10.65 -6.52 15.78
C CYS A 210 -11.67 -6.18 14.68
N LYS A 211 -12.44 -5.11 14.90
CA LYS A 211 -13.25 -4.47 13.87
C LYS A 211 -12.58 -3.15 13.47
N LYS A 212 -12.43 -2.92 12.16
CA LYS A 212 -11.94 -1.66 11.59
C LYS A 212 -13.00 -1.03 10.69
N GLU A 213 -13.25 0.25 10.89
CA GLU A 213 -14.23 1.03 10.13
C GLU A 213 -13.57 2.31 9.61
N TYR A 214 -13.90 2.68 8.38
CA TYR A 214 -13.37 3.88 7.72
C TYR A 214 -14.48 4.87 7.38
N ASN A 215 -14.14 6.15 7.37
CA ASN A 215 -14.98 7.23 6.87
C ASN A 215 -14.12 8.32 6.24
N TYR A 216 -14.64 8.96 5.20
CA TYR A 216 -13.90 9.94 4.41
C TYR A 216 -14.71 11.21 4.21
N PHE A 217 -14.12 12.37 4.44
CA PHE A 217 -14.77 13.66 4.19
C PHE A 217 -13.76 14.71 3.72
N LEU A 218 -14.23 15.69 2.94
CA LEU A 218 -13.40 16.84 2.60
C LEU A 218 -13.01 17.56 3.88
N CYS A 219 -11.73 17.91 4.00
CA CYS A 219 -11.24 18.65 5.15
C CYS A 219 -11.93 20.01 5.23
N GLY A 220 -12.38 20.37 6.44
CA GLY A 220 -13.11 21.61 6.67
C GLY A 220 -12.22 22.85 6.58
N GLU A 221 -10.94 22.70 6.85
CA GLU A 221 -9.95 23.78 6.87
C GLU A 221 -9.30 24.00 5.50
N ASP A 222 -9.10 22.93 4.73
CA ASP A 222 -8.50 22.97 3.40
C ASP A 222 -9.16 21.95 2.45
N PRO A 223 -10.01 22.37 1.51
CA PRO A 223 -10.74 21.46 0.63
C PRO A 223 -9.84 20.72 -0.39
N ASP A 224 -8.55 21.03 -0.44
CA ASP A 224 -7.56 20.27 -1.21
C ASP A 224 -7.20 18.93 -0.55
N TYR A 225 -7.72 18.68 0.66
CA TYR A 225 -7.52 17.45 1.41
C TYR A 225 -8.82 16.69 1.64
N VAL A 226 -8.71 15.36 1.66
CA VAL A 226 -9.69 14.47 2.26
C VAL A 226 -9.14 13.95 3.57
N GLU A 227 -9.92 14.08 4.64
CA GLU A 227 -9.68 13.39 5.90
C GLU A 227 -10.20 11.97 5.81
N TRP A 228 -9.33 11.00 6.12
CA TRP A 228 -9.67 9.60 6.28
C TRP A 228 -9.60 9.25 7.76
N HIS A 229 -10.76 8.93 8.34
CA HIS A 229 -10.92 8.56 9.73
C HIS A 229 -11.01 7.04 9.85
N GLU A 230 -10.16 6.46 10.70
CA GLU A 230 -10.21 5.06 11.10
C GLU A 230 -10.75 4.94 12.52
N ARG A 231 -11.63 3.96 12.75
CA ARG A 231 -12.02 3.46 14.07
C ARG A 231 -11.63 1.99 14.18
N GLU A 232 -10.88 1.66 15.23
CA GLU A 232 -10.53 0.30 15.57
C GLU A 232 -11.12 -0.08 16.93
N THR A 233 -11.93 -1.14 16.93
CA THR A 233 -12.61 -1.67 18.12
C THR A 233 -12.15 -3.10 18.38
N ARG A 234 -11.64 -3.36 19.59
CA ARG A 234 -11.22 -4.70 20.02
C ARG A 234 -11.97 -5.13 21.28
N PRO A 235 -12.32 -6.42 21.44
CA PRO A 235 -12.96 -6.90 22.66
C PRO A 235 -12.11 -6.56 23.90
N GLY A 236 -12.70 -5.84 24.86
CA GLY A 236 -12.04 -5.49 26.11
C GLY A 236 -11.01 -4.35 26.03
N ALA A 237 -10.93 -3.62 24.91
CA ALA A 237 -10.10 -2.43 24.77
C ALA A 237 -10.95 -1.19 24.46
N LEU A 238 -10.39 -0.01 24.76
CA LEU A 238 -10.97 1.26 24.32
C LEU A 238 -10.88 1.38 22.79
N GLU A 239 -11.91 1.98 22.19
CA GLU A 239 -11.89 2.35 20.77
C GLU A 239 -10.69 3.26 20.49
N ARG A 240 -9.98 2.96 19.40
CA ARG A 240 -8.88 3.79 18.91
C ARG A 240 -9.33 4.50 17.65
N THR A 241 -9.03 5.79 17.57
CA THR A 241 -9.26 6.61 16.39
C THR A 241 -7.94 7.09 15.82
N GLN A 242 -7.86 7.18 14.49
CA GLN A 242 -6.73 7.73 13.78
C GLN A 242 -7.25 8.53 12.59
N VAL A 243 -6.52 9.60 12.23
CA VAL A 243 -6.81 10.42 11.06
C VAL A 243 -5.61 10.43 10.14
N ALA A 244 -5.90 10.19 8.87
CA ALA A 244 -4.99 10.32 7.75
C ALA A 244 -5.46 11.47 6.84
N LEU A 245 -4.51 12.13 6.16
CA LEU A 245 -4.78 13.20 5.21
C LEU A 245 -4.36 12.81 3.80
N ILE A 246 -5.30 12.96 2.86
CA ILE A 246 -5.10 12.66 1.44
C ILE A 246 -5.10 13.96 0.66
N TYR A 247 -3.95 14.36 0.13
CA TYR A 247 -3.84 15.56 -0.70
C TYR A 247 -4.28 15.26 -2.13
N MET A 248 -5.39 15.88 -2.54
CA MET A 248 -6.08 15.57 -3.79
C MET A 248 -6.07 16.70 -4.81
N ALA A 249 -5.56 17.89 -4.50
CA ALA A 249 -5.58 19.01 -5.43
C ALA A 249 -4.89 18.69 -6.76
N ARG A 250 -3.73 18.00 -6.69
CA ARG A 250 -2.86 17.74 -7.83
C ARG A 250 -2.30 16.31 -7.85
N PRO A 251 -2.04 15.75 -9.05
CA PRO A 251 -1.38 14.46 -9.21
C PRO A 251 -0.06 14.33 -8.46
N TYR A 252 0.12 13.21 -7.76
CA TYR A 252 1.36 12.86 -7.08
C TYR A 252 2.34 12.16 -8.03
N LEU A 253 3.50 12.77 -8.25
CA LEU A 253 4.44 12.39 -9.31
C LEU A 253 5.62 11.56 -8.82
N THR A 254 5.81 11.38 -7.51
CA THR A 254 6.97 10.67 -6.95
C THR A 254 6.58 9.44 -6.15
N ALA A 255 5.45 8.80 -6.48
CA ALA A 255 4.97 7.60 -5.79
C ALA A 255 6.01 6.48 -5.79
N ILE A 256 6.75 6.30 -6.89
CA ILE A 256 7.83 5.31 -6.96
C ILE A 256 9.07 5.76 -6.17
N ASP A 257 9.48 7.02 -6.35
CA ASP A 257 10.75 7.47 -5.81
C ASP A 257 10.71 7.74 -4.29
N VAL A 258 9.52 8.01 -3.75
CA VAL A 258 9.29 8.29 -2.33
C VAL A 258 8.54 7.13 -1.67
N THR A 259 7.31 6.85 -2.06
CA THR A 259 6.43 5.89 -1.35
C THR A 259 6.89 4.44 -1.50
N GLU A 260 7.16 3.99 -2.74
CA GLU A 260 7.69 2.64 -2.96
C GLU A 260 9.08 2.49 -2.33
N ARG A 261 9.90 3.55 -2.38
CA ARG A 261 11.23 3.59 -1.75
C ARG A 261 11.15 3.49 -0.23
N ARG A 262 10.22 4.20 0.42
CA ARG A 262 9.94 4.12 1.86
C ARG A 262 9.59 2.67 2.24
N ASN A 263 8.75 2.00 1.45
CA ASN A 263 8.34 0.62 1.71
C ASN A 263 9.52 -0.37 1.79
N LEU A 264 10.60 -0.16 1.01
CA LEU A 264 11.79 -1.03 1.02
C LEU A 264 12.48 -1.14 2.38
N VAL A 265 12.40 -0.07 3.18
CA VAL A 265 13.05 0.04 4.50
C VAL A 265 12.06 0.07 5.65
N TYR A 266 10.75 0.12 5.38
CA TYR A 266 9.71 -0.03 6.41
C TYR A 266 9.99 -1.26 7.27
N ASN A 267 9.64 -1.30 8.55
CA ASN A 267 10.00 -2.45 9.39
C ASN A 267 8.93 -3.56 9.44
N PHE A 268 7.92 -3.54 8.58
CA PHE A 268 6.91 -4.60 8.50
C PHE A 268 6.76 -5.12 7.08
N ARG A 269 6.66 -6.44 6.94
CA ARG A 269 6.54 -7.12 5.64
C ARG A 269 5.31 -8.01 5.60
N SER A 270 4.73 -8.11 4.42
CA SER A 270 3.55 -8.91 4.14
C SER A 270 3.48 -9.37 2.68
N LEU A 271 2.89 -10.56 2.50
CA LEU A 271 2.44 -11.14 1.25
C LEU A 271 1.00 -11.61 1.46
N LEU A 272 0.03 -10.99 0.80
CA LEU A 272 -1.40 -11.15 1.11
C LEU A 272 -2.23 -11.42 -0.15
N ALA A 273 -2.99 -12.52 -0.12
CA ALA A 273 -4.10 -12.78 -1.05
C ALA A 273 -5.40 -12.18 -0.52
N ARG A 274 -6.25 -11.69 -1.43
CA ARG A 274 -7.56 -11.14 -1.11
C ARG A 274 -8.66 -11.82 -1.93
N ASP A 275 -9.87 -11.83 -1.39
CA ASP A 275 -11.08 -12.12 -2.16
C ASP A 275 -11.60 -10.87 -2.90
N THR A 276 -12.72 -11.00 -3.62
CA THR A 276 -13.33 -9.87 -4.35
C THR A 276 -13.92 -8.79 -3.44
N LYS A 277 -14.07 -9.06 -2.14
CA LYS A 277 -14.54 -8.08 -1.15
C LYS A 277 -13.36 -7.43 -0.42
N GLY A 278 -12.13 -7.76 -0.80
CA GLY A 278 -10.92 -7.22 -0.17
C GLY A 278 -10.54 -7.93 1.13
N HIS A 279 -11.28 -8.96 1.54
CA HIS A 279 -10.90 -9.71 2.73
C HIS A 279 -9.62 -10.49 2.47
N VAL A 280 -8.67 -10.36 3.38
CA VAL A 280 -7.42 -11.10 3.30
C VAL A 280 -7.67 -12.58 3.58
N THR A 281 -7.45 -13.45 2.59
CA THR A 281 -7.77 -14.89 2.68
C THR A 281 -6.58 -15.72 3.12
N ALA A 282 -5.38 -15.38 2.67
CA ALA A 282 -4.15 -16.08 3.03
C ALA A 282 -2.96 -15.13 2.96
N GLY A 283 -1.89 -15.48 3.67
CA GLY A 283 -0.68 -14.69 3.59
C GLY A 283 0.39 -15.01 4.61
N ILE A 284 1.47 -14.26 4.50
CA ILE A 284 2.59 -14.22 5.43
C ILE A 284 2.77 -12.77 5.87
N TYR A 285 3.04 -12.53 7.15
CA TYR A 285 3.52 -11.25 7.62
C TYR A 285 4.49 -11.38 8.78
N PHE A 286 5.37 -10.39 8.94
CA PHE A 286 6.32 -10.33 10.04
C PHE A 286 6.85 -8.90 10.23
N PRO A 287 7.10 -8.48 11.48
CA PRO A 287 7.95 -7.34 11.75
C PRO A 287 9.42 -7.73 11.54
N ILE A 288 10.22 -6.75 11.12
CA ILE A 288 11.67 -6.80 11.09
C ILE A 288 12.14 -6.18 12.41
N VAL A 289 12.82 -6.98 13.23
CA VAL A 289 13.36 -6.55 14.52
C VAL A 289 14.80 -7.03 14.65
N LEU A 290 15.62 -6.29 15.42
CA LEU A 290 16.91 -6.82 15.84
C LEU A 290 16.67 -7.82 16.97
N ASP A 291 16.80 -9.10 16.65
CA ASP A 291 16.72 -10.15 17.65
C ASP A 291 18.10 -10.77 17.87
N MET A 292 18.73 -10.39 18.98
CA MET A 292 20.01 -10.95 19.43
C MET A 292 19.93 -12.46 19.76
N ASN A 293 18.71 -13.00 19.95
CA ASN A 293 18.47 -14.40 20.29
C ASN A 293 18.04 -15.25 19.09
N ASN A 294 18.01 -14.69 17.87
CA ASN A 294 17.69 -15.43 16.64
C ASN A 294 16.28 -16.09 16.64
N ALA A 295 15.33 -15.51 17.37
CA ALA A 295 13.94 -15.96 17.46
C ALA A 295 13.00 -15.16 16.56
N GLN A 296 13.52 -14.56 15.47
CA GLN A 296 12.70 -13.89 14.47
C GLN A 296 11.72 -14.87 13.84
N THR A 297 10.46 -14.46 13.81
CA THR A 297 9.33 -15.30 13.42
C THR A 297 8.45 -14.59 12.42
N PHE A 298 7.78 -15.36 11.59
CA PHE A 298 6.69 -14.90 10.76
C PHE A 298 5.39 -15.59 11.14
N THR A 299 4.29 -14.93 10.84
CA THR A 299 2.96 -15.53 10.89
C THR A 299 2.56 -15.92 9.48
N ILE A 300 2.12 -17.16 9.31
CA ILE A 300 1.46 -17.63 8.08
C ILE A 300 0.02 -18.02 8.40
N PHE A 301 -0.89 -17.76 7.47
CA PHE A 301 -2.29 -18.05 7.66
C PHE A 301 -3.03 -18.29 6.33
N TYR A 302 -4.18 -18.93 6.45
CA TYR A 302 -5.12 -19.18 5.35
C TYR A 302 -6.55 -19.29 5.87
N GLN A 303 -7.52 -19.15 4.97
CA GLN A 303 -8.93 -19.23 5.28
C GLN A 303 -9.43 -20.67 5.19
N THR A 304 -10.21 -21.11 6.18
CA THR A 304 -10.99 -22.36 6.12
C THR A 304 -12.49 -22.06 6.25
N ASN A 305 -13.31 -23.10 6.09
CA ASN A 305 -14.75 -23.04 6.36
C ASN A 305 -15.06 -22.71 7.83
N SER A 306 -14.12 -22.95 8.76
CA SER A 306 -14.26 -22.69 10.19
C SER A 306 -13.54 -21.42 10.65
N GLY A 307 -13.09 -20.57 9.72
CA GLY A 307 -12.37 -19.33 10.01
C GLY A 307 -10.90 -19.35 9.58
N LYS A 308 -10.14 -18.33 9.97
CA LYS A 308 -8.71 -18.22 9.63
C LYS A 308 -7.87 -19.14 10.52
N LYS A 309 -7.14 -20.08 9.92
CA LYS A 309 -6.07 -20.81 10.60
C LYS A 309 -4.77 -20.03 10.44
N ARG A 310 -4.06 -19.81 11.56
CA ARG A 310 -2.78 -19.10 11.59
C ARG A 310 -1.78 -19.78 12.52
N ILE A 311 -0.51 -19.74 12.18
CA ILE A 311 0.60 -20.20 13.03
C ILE A 311 1.77 -19.23 12.93
N LYS A 312 2.50 -19.09 14.03
CA LYS A 312 3.75 -18.35 14.11
C LYS A 312 4.91 -19.33 14.03
N MET A 313 5.82 -19.13 13.08
CA MET A 313 6.98 -19.99 12.83
C MET A 313 8.28 -19.21 12.85
N PRO A 314 9.38 -19.77 13.38
CA PRO A 314 10.69 -19.14 13.33
C PRO A 314 11.32 -19.29 11.93
N PHE A 315 12.04 -18.25 11.48
CA PHE A 315 12.75 -18.28 10.19
C PHE A 315 13.86 -19.34 10.14
N ASN A 316 14.49 -19.65 11.28
CA ASN A 316 15.60 -20.61 11.35
C ASN A 316 15.24 -22.04 10.90
N LYS A 317 13.95 -22.38 10.78
CA LYS A 317 13.46 -23.63 10.17
C LYS A 317 13.71 -23.74 8.67
N PHE A 318 14.04 -22.61 8.02
CA PHE A 318 14.21 -22.52 6.57
C PHE A 318 15.64 -22.12 6.16
N CYS A 319 16.60 -22.13 7.09
CA CYS A 319 18.02 -21.92 6.76
C CYS A 319 18.60 -23.15 6.03
N SER A 320 19.68 -22.97 5.26
CA SER A 320 20.32 -24.05 4.47
C SER A 320 20.84 -25.24 5.31
N SER A 321 21.10 -25.03 6.60
CA SER A 321 21.38 -26.09 7.58
C SER A 321 20.40 -25.90 8.77
N PRO A 322 19.14 -26.33 8.62
CA PRO A 322 18.13 -26.09 9.62
C PRO A 322 18.38 -27.00 10.81
N LYS A 323 18.47 -26.44 12.02
CA LYS A 323 18.53 -27.22 13.27
C LYS A 323 17.19 -27.92 13.55
N ILE A 324 16.10 -27.41 12.96
CA ILE A 324 14.73 -27.83 13.17
C ILE A 324 14.00 -27.74 11.83
N SER A 325 13.27 -28.77 11.42
CA SER A 325 12.43 -28.75 10.20
C SER A 325 10.97 -28.43 10.53
N PRO A 326 10.18 -27.94 9.55
CA PRO A 326 8.73 -27.87 9.70
C PRO A 326 8.12 -29.24 10.01
N ASP A 327 7.21 -29.31 10.98
CA ASP A 327 6.46 -30.53 11.29
C ASP A 327 5.32 -30.79 10.28
N ALA A 328 4.55 -31.86 10.47
CA ALA A 328 3.46 -32.24 9.57
C ALA A 328 2.36 -31.16 9.49
N LYS A 329 2.01 -30.54 10.63
CA LYS A 329 0.99 -29.49 10.71
C LYS A 329 1.48 -28.21 10.07
N GLU A 330 2.74 -27.82 10.31
CA GLU A 330 3.36 -26.67 9.67
C GLU A 330 3.43 -26.85 8.15
N THR A 331 3.78 -28.06 7.69
CA THR A 331 3.82 -28.41 6.27
C THR A 331 2.43 -28.31 5.62
N GLU A 332 1.37 -28.75 6.31
CA GLU A 332 -0.01 -28.59 5.87
C GLU A 332 -0.37 -27.10 5.70
N ILE A 333 -0.08 -26.28 6.71
CA ILE A 333 -0.38 -24.84 6.67
C ILE A 333 0.39 -24.15 5.53
N ILE A 334 1.65 -24.49 5.31
CA ILE A 334 2.45 -23.95 4.19
C ILE A 334 1.83 -24.33 2.85
N SER A 335 1.44 -25.60 2.68
CA SER A 335 0.83 -26.09 1.44
C SER A 335 -0.48 -25.35 1.12
N GLU A 336 -1.37 -25.24 2.10
CA GLU A 336 -2.68 -24.64 1.89
C GLU A 336 -2.60 -23.12 1.74
N SER A 337 -1.67 -22.46 2.45
CA SER A 337 -1.40 -21.04 2.25
C SER A 337 -0.81 -20.77 0.87
N ALA A 338 0.12 -21.61 0.39
CA ALA A 338 0.66 -21.50 -0.97
C ALA A 338 -0.46 -21.61 -2.02
N ARG A 339 -1.36 -22.59 -1.86
CA ARG A 339 -2.52 -22.79 -2.75
C ARG A 339 -3.40 -21.54 -2.82
N GLN A 340 -3.78 -20.97 -1.68
CA GLN A 340 -4.63 -19.77 -1.63
C GLN A 340 -3.90 -18.48 -2.08
N LEU A 341 -2.56 -18.45 -1.97
CA LEU A 341 -1.73 -17.41 -2.57
C LEU A 341 -1.54 -17.57 -4.08
N GLY A 342 -2.03 -18.65 -4.69
CA GLY A 342 -1.76 -18.96 -6.11
C GLY A 342 -0.28 -19.23 -6.38
N LEU A 343 0.42 -19.87 -5.43
CA LEU A 343 1.81 -20.28 -5.52
C LEU A 343 1.93 -21.80 -5.43
N THR A 344 3.02 -22.35 -5.97
CA THR A 344 3.40 -23.73 -5.62
C THR A 344 3.97 -23.77 -4.20
N GLN A 345 3.86 -24.92 -3.55
CA GLN A 345 4.45 -25.12 -2.23
C GLN A 345 5.96 -24.86 -2.25
N ASP A 346 6.66 -25.30 -3.31
CA ASP A 346 8.10 -25.10 -3.46
C ASP A 346 8.45 -23.62 -3.62
N THR A 347 7.68 -22.86 -4.42
CA THR A 347 7.91 -21.41 -4.56
C THR A 347 7.80 -20.69 -3.21
N LEU A 348 6.83 -21.09 -2.38
CA LEU A 348 6.67 -20.50 -1.05
C LEU A 348 7.81 -20.90 -0.11
N LYS A 349 8.27 -22.16 -0.17
CA LYS A 349 9.42 -22.63 0.62
C LYS A 349 10.73 -21.93 0.21
N ASP A 350 10.94 -21.72 -1.08
CA ASP A 350 12.11 -21.00 -1.60
C ASP A 350 12.10 -19.55 -1.12
N MET A 351 10.93 -18.90 -1.15
CA MET A 351 10.75 -17.55 -0.60
C MET A 351 11.04 -17.52 0.91
N LEU A 352 10.53 -18.48 1.68
CA LEU A 352 10.80 -18.58 3.13
C LEU A 352 12.29 -18.82 3.43
N SER A 353 12.98 -19.59 2.60
CA SER A 353 14.42 -19.85 2.73
C SER A 353 15.26 -18.62 2.37
N ALA A 354 14.87 -17.89 1.32
CA ALA A 354 15.47 -16.62 0.97
C ALA A 354 15.28 -15.59 2.10
N LEU A 355 14.06 -15.50 2.65
CA LEU A 355 13.77 -14.67 3.82
C LEU A 355 14.64 -15.07 5.01
N ALA A 356 14.73 -16.35 5.36
CA ALA A 356 15.56 -16.81 6.47
C ALA A 356 17.03 -16.39 6.32
N THR A 357 17.54 -16.37 5.08
CA THR A 357 18.87 -15.84 4.77
C THR A 357 18.98 -14.35 5.09
N VAL A 358 18.03 -13.53 4.60
CA VAL A 358 18.02 -12.08 4.87
C VAL A 358 17.85 -11.79 6.36
N MET A 359 16.95 -12.52 7.03
CA MET A 359 16.66 -12.33 8.45
C MET A 359 17.84 -12.72 9.36
N SER A 360 18.81 -13.47 8.83
CA SER A 360 20.05 -13.83 9.52
C SER A 360 21.20 -12.82 9.29
N ASP A 361 21.05 -11.89 8.33
CA ASP A 361 22.03 -10.83 8.09
C ASP A 361 21.80 -9.64 9.03
N SER A 362 22.35 -9.75 10.24
CA SER A 362 22.23 -8.71 11.27
C SER A 362 22.80 -7.36 10.84
N THR A 363 23.81 -7.35 9.95
CA THR A 363 24.43 -6.11 9.47
C THR A 363 23.47 -5.38 8.54
N PHE A 364 22.87 -6.07 7.58
CA PHE A 364 21.85 -5.50 6.70
C PHE A 364 20.63 -5.02 7.49
N LEU A 365 20.09 -5.86 8.39
CA LEU A 365 18.90 -5.51 9.18
C LEU A 365 19.14 -4.29 10.07
N THR A 366 20.32 -4.17 10.70
CA THR A 366 20.68 -3.01 11.53
C THR A 366 20.69 -1.73 10.69
N GLN A 367 21.32 -1.76 9.51
CA GLN A 367 21.36 -0.60 8.64
C GLN A 367 19.98 -0.24 8.09
N LEU A 368 19.15 -1.24 7.76
CA LEU A 368 17.78 -1.03 7.28
C LEU A 368 16.94 -0.34 8.35
N LEU A 369 16.95 -0.86 9.58
CA LEU A 369 16.21 -0.28 10.70
C LEU A 369 16.74 1.11 11.09
N THR A 370 18.03 1.38 10.86
CA THR A 370 18.59 2.73 11.04
C THR A 370 18.01 3.71 10.01
N ILE A 371 17.86 3.32 8.74
CA ILE A 371 17.22 4.15 7.73
C ILE A 371 15.75 4.36 8.07
N ASN A 372 15.03 3.29 8.45
CA ASN A 372 13.64 3.37 8.89
C ASN A 372 13.45 4.38 10.03
N ALA A 373 14.24 4.24 11.10
CA ALA A 373 14.17 5.13 12.27
C ALA A 373 14.40 6.59 11.89
N ARG A 374 15.38 6.88 11.01
CA ARG A 374 15.64 8.25 10.54
C ARG A 374 14.48 8.86 9.77
N ILE A 375 13.74 8.06 9.02
CA ILE A 375 12.55 8.56 8.33
C ILE A 375 11.42 8.78 9.35
N ASN A 376 11.21 7.85 10.31
CA ASN A 376 10.20 8.01 11.36
C ASN A 376 10.43 9.25 12.22
N THR A 377 11.67 9.57 12.56
CA THR A 377 11.97 10.80 13.31
C THR A 377 11.56 12.07 12.55
N LEU A 378 11.60 12.08 11.21
CA LEU A 378 11.08 13.22 10.43
C LEU A 378 9.55 13.26 10.41
N ALA A 379 8.90 12.11 10.60
CA ALA A 379 7.45 11.99 10.66
C ALA A 379 6.87 12.44 11.99
N GLU A 380 7.62 12.27 13.08
CA GLU A 380 7.21 12.68 14.43
C GLU A 380 7.15 14.21 14.61
N ASP A 381 7.76 14.96 13.69
CA ASP A 381 7.67 16.42 13.60
C ASP A 381 6.42 16.92 12.82
N ASN A 382 5.50 16.01 12.44
CA ASN A 382 4.25 16.31 11.69
C ASN A 382 3.08 16.82 12.53
#